data_AF-A0A7R9E974-F1
#
_entry.id   AF-A0A7R9E974-F1
#
_cell.length_a   1.000
_cell.length_b   1.000
_cell.length_c   1.000
_cell.angle_alpha   90.00
_cell.angle_beta   90.00
_cell.angle_gamma   90.00
#
_symmetry.space_group_name_H-M   'P 1'
#
loop_
_entity.id
_entity.type
_entity.pdbx_description
1 polymer ?
#
loop_
_entity_poly.entity_id
_entity_poly.type
_entity_poly.pdbx_seq_one_letter_code
_entity_poly.pdbx_strand_id
1 'polypeptide(L)'
;MVNVSLLQSSEAPSFRNCSLIARLLSSLHFQTSCKNFSRPRSCLMSAPKLCSVTLKGQYSNLFNFIDLCSKQKGYNFITRSLSSKFGGKTSERSRTITRLGLLSIGVGTLAGAGYSYKKLQQARTPVINKDFGAQGPLLETLPQVSVSRQVISPTDNTGLQLVLFQYPTCPFCCKVRAFLDYYGFSYDVVEVNPVLRQQIRWSSYKKVPIVVAKVEGGYQQLNDSSLIVSSLASFLHDPMGGLPNVLKCYPTINFNDDDGSLRSEIMNRYFLMFQGDVPSGRTKENITEERKWRKWADDRLVHVLSPNVYRTKEEALQAFHWFSEVGEWDKHFSPWERSLIIYVGACAMWLIGKRLKKRHNLKDDVRVSLYDECNNWLKALRKQGTSYLGGQFPNLADLAVFGVLNSIEGCSAFQDLLDNTRIGTWYQLMKDQCQGHAGSALMGL
;
A
#
# COMPACT_ATOMS: atom_id res chain seq x y z
N MET A 1 43.25 -29.76 -38.25
CA MET A 1 43.66 -28.41 -38.73
C MET A 1 42.42 -27.54 -38.65
N VAL A 2 42.18 -26.82 -37.55
CA VAL A 2 42.66 -25.47 -37.19
C VAL A 2 41.97 -24.34 -37.99
N ASN A 3 41.33 -23.45 -37.21
CA ASN A 3 40.94 -22.04 -37.42
C ASN A 3 39.80 -21.68 -38.40
N VAL A 4 38.91 -20.69 -38.21
CA VAL A 4 38.50 -19.63 -37.21
C VAL A 4 38.09 -18.40 -38.06
N SER A 5 37.08 -17.64 -37.59
CA SER A 5 36.62 -16.27 -38.01
C SER A 5 35.38 -16.23 -38.94
N LEU A 6 34.37 -15.35 -38.83
CA LEU A 6 34.11 -14.16 -38.01
C LEU A 6 32.60 -13.74 -38.13
N LEU A 7 32.19 -12.91 -37.16
CA LEU A 7 30.88 -12.31 -36.82
C LEU A 7 30.26 -11.30 -37.82
N GLN A 8 28.92 -11.14 -37.77
CA GLN A 8 28.10 -9.89 -37.64
C GLN A 8 26.63 -10.21 -37.98
N SER A 9 25.54 -9.68 -37.40
CA SER A 9 25.28 -8.53 -36.53
C SER A 9 23.95 -8.69 -35.76
N SER A 10 23.90 -8.20 -34.52
CA SER A 10 22.74 -8.12 -33.62
C SER A 10 21.96 -6.81 -33.76
N GLU A 11 20.63 -6.86 -33.87
CA GLU A 11 19.73 -5.72 -33.67
C GLU A 11 19.36 -5.54 -32.18
N ALA A 12 19.39 -4.30 -31.70
CA ALA A 12 19.12 -3.90 -30.32
C ALA A 12 17.63 -3.56 -30.09
N PRO A 13 17.02 -3.87 -28.92
CA PRO A 13 15.65 -3.46 -28.65
C PRO A 13 15.55 -2.04 -28.05
N SER A 14 14.51 -1.35 -28.52
CA SER A 14 14.24 0.08 -28.42
C SER A 14 13.60 0.55 -27.09
N PHE A 15 13.54 1.88 -26.96
CA PHE A 15 13.12 2.79 -25.89
C PHE A 15 11.79 2.54 -25.10
N ARG A 16 11.21 1.33 -25.08
CA ARG A 16 9.93 1.05 -24.37
C ARG A 16 10.06 0.79 -22.86
N ASN A 17 11.26 0.53 -22.33
CA ASN A 17 11.44 0.04 -20.95
C ASN A 17 11.42 1.13 -19.84
N CYS A 18 11.71 2.40 -20.14
CA CYS A 18 11.66 3.48 -19.14
C CYS A 18 10.22 3.84 -18.70
N SER A 19 9.23 3.63 -19.58
CA SER A 19 7.81 3.80 -19.25
C SER A 19 7.33 2.80 -18.19
N LEU A 20 7.92 1.60 -18.12
CA LEU A 20 7.48 0.54 -17.21
C LEU A 20 7.93 0.80 -15.77
N ILE A 21 9.15 1.33 -15.60
CA ILE A 21 9.74 1.69 -14.30
C ILE A 21 8.99 2.88 -13.67
N ALA A 22 8.62 3.88 -14.48
CA ALA A 22 7.78 4.99 -14.01
C ALA A 22 6.38 4.50 -13.59
N ARG A 23 5.81 3.52 -14.31
CA ARG A 23 4.53 2.88 -13.94
C ARG A 23 4.63 2.07 -12.65
N LEU A 24 5.73 1.34 -12.44
CA LEU A 24 6.04 0.63 -11.17
C LEU A 24 6.14 1.57 -9.97
N LEU A 25 6.72 2.76 -10.14
CA LEU A 25 6.80 3.76 -9.07
C LEU A 25 5.45 4.43 -8.78
N SER A 26 4.58 4.59 -9.80
CA SER A 26 3.22 5.15 -9.64
C SER A 26 2.19 4.15 -9.11
N SER A 27 2.40 2.84 -9.28
CA SER A 27 1.47 1.79 -8.81
C SER A 27 1.54 1.51 -7.32
N LEU A 28 2.62 1.94 -6.67
CA LEU A 28 2.87 1.78 -5.24
C LEU A 28 2.44 3.00 -4.42
N HIS A 29 1.50 3.81 -4.94
CA HIS A 29 0.92 4.97 -4.24
C HIS A 29 0.05 4.56 -3.03
N PHE A 30 0.71 4.21 -1.93
CA PHE A 30 0.23 4.55 -0.59
C PHE A 30 0.24 6.08 -0.49
N GLN A 31 -0.95 6.67 -0.40
CA GLN A 31 -1.15 8.12 -0.41
C GLN A 31 -0.71 8.70 0.93
N THR A 32 0.16 9.69 0.87
CA THR A 32 0.91 10.19 2.03
C THR A 32 0.42 11.57 2.40
N SER A 33 0.17 11.79 3.70
CA SER A 33 -0.17 13.10 4.27
C SER A 33 1.13 13.83 4.63
N CYS A 34 1.26 15.08 4.19
CA CYS A 34 2.38 15.96 4.51
C CYS A 34 1.93 16.93 5.60
N LYS A 35 2.55 16.88 6.79
CA LYS A 35 2.56 18.01 7.73
C LYS A 35 3.99 18.48 7.93
N ASN A 36 4.24 19.73 7.52
CA ASN A 36 5.51 20.42 7.74
C ASN A 36 5.53 21.01 9.16
N PHE A 37 6.67 20.93 9.85
CA PHE A 37 7.15 22.07 10.65
C PHE A 37 8.67 22.05 10.88
N SER A 38 9.26 23.23 10.64
CA SER A 38 10.49 23.88 11.13
C SER A 38 11.68 23.09 11.71
N ARG A 39 12.89 23.43 11.20
CA ARG A 39 14.24 23.17 11.74
C ARG A 39 14.54 23.97 13.03
N PRO A 40 15.57 23.59 13.83
CA PRO A 40 16.97 24.09 13.66
C PRO A 40 18.05 22.97 13.71
N ARG A 41 19.15 23.07 12.92
CA ARG A 41 20.60 23.27 13.30
C ARG A 41 21.06 22.48 14.55
N SER A 42 22.20 21.80 14.66
CA SER A 42 23.45 21.58 13.89
C SER A 42 24.33 20.62 14.72
N CYS A 43 25.16 19.74 14.11
CA CYS A 43 26.52 19.40 14.60
C CYS A 43 27.23 18.37 13.68
N LEU A 44 28.52 18.64 13.44
CA LEU A 44 29.51 17.78 12.76
C LEU A 44 29.85 16.55 13.64
N MET A 45 30.28 15.43 13.03
CA MET A 45 31.64 14.87 13.19
C MET A 45 31.82 13.53 12.41
N SER A 46 33.01 13.43 11.80
CA SER A 46 33.86 12.29 11.40
C SER A 46 33.32 10.92 10.92
N ALA A 47 33.88 10.49 9.78
CA ALA A 47 33.87 9.11 9.27
C ALA A 47 35.11 8.32 9.74
N PRO A 48 35.08 6.97 9.66
CA PRO A 48 36.18 6.30 8.96
C PRO A 48 35.80 5.06 8.11
N LYS A 49 36.56 4.97 7.00
CA LYS A 49 37.21 3.82 6.33
C LYS A 49 36.39 2.59 5.87
N LEU A 50 36.40 2.42 4.55
CA LEU A 50 36.11 1.18 3.81
C LEU A 50 37.16 0.09 4.09
N CYS A 51 36.71 -1.15 4.18
CA CYS A 51 37.52 -2.35 4.01
C CYS A 51 37.00 -3.11 2.77
N SER A 52 37.90 -3.45 1.86
CA SER A 52 37.63 -4.15 0.60
C SER A 52 37.60 -5.66 0.81
N VAL A 53 36.55 -6.33 0.34
CA VAL A 53 36.53 -7.78 0.16
C VAL A 53 36.18 -8.09 -1.29
N THR A 54 37.10 -8.78 -1.96
CA THR A 54 37.03 -9.20 -3.36
C THR A 54 36.40 -10.58 -3.44
N LEU A 55 35.29 -10.74 -4.17
CA LEU A 55 34.74 -12.05 -4.55
C LEU A 55 34.60 -12.10 -6.09
N LYS A 56 35.22 -13.14 -6.69
CA LYS A 56 35.29 -13.42 -8.13
C LYS A 56 34.13 -14.33 -8.57
N GLY A 57 33.47 -13.96 -9.68
CA GLY A 57 32.73 -14.82 -10.64
C GLY A 57 31.41 -15.44 -10.13
N GLN A 58 30.29 -15.54 -10.85
CA GLN A 58 29.92 -15.38 -12.27
C GLN A 58 28.83 -14.29 -12.40
N TYR A 59 28.42 -13.91 -13.62
CA TYR A 59 27.46 -12.83 -13.97
C TYR A 59 28.06 -11.41 -14.12
N SER A 60 29.13 -11.28 -14.90
CA SER A 60 29.74 -10.00 -15.28
C SER A 60 28.86 -9.11 -16.18
N ASN A 61 27.85 -9.66 -16.87
CA ASN A 61 27.06 -8.89 -17.86
C ASN A 61 25.78 -8.26 -17.31
N LEU A 62 25.28 -8.68 -16.13
CA LEU A 62 24.10 -8.06 -15.49
C LEU A 62 24.49 -6.96 -14.49
N PHE A 63 25.70 -7.04 -13.92
CA PHE A 63 26.22 -6.04 -12.98
C PHE A 63 26.66 -4.72 -13.64
N ASN A 64 27.15 -4.76 -14.88
CA ASN A 64 27.56 -3.55 -15.62
C ASN A 64 26.40 -2.59 -15.91
N PHE A 65 25.16 -3.08 -15.98
CA PHE A 65 23.98 -2.23 -16.16
C PHE A 65 23.55 -1.55 -14.84
N ILE A 66 23.91 -2.15 -13.69
CA ILE A 66 23.57 -1.64 -12.35
C ILE A 66 24.63 -0.63 -11.87
N ASP A 67 25.90 -0.78 -12.27
CA ASP A 67 26.99 0.11 -11.87
C ASP A 67 26.88 1.53 -12.49
N LEU A 68 26.17 1.66 -13.61
CA LEU A 68 25.83 2.94 -14.24
C LEU A 68 24.85 3.79 -13.40
N CYS A 69 24.07 3.18 -12.52
CA CYS A 69 23.16 3.88 -11.61
C CYS A 69 23.82 4.32 -10.28
N SER A 70 25.09 3.94 -10.05
CA SER A 70 25.82 4.18 -8.79
C SER A 70 26.74 5.41 -8.80
N LYS A 71 26.98 6.04 -9.97
CA LYS A 71 27.84 7.23 -10.11
C LYS A 71 27.01 8.50 -10.33
N GLN A 72 26.34 8.96 -9.29
CA GLN A 72 25.96 10.37 -9.14
C GLN A 72 26.01 10.74 -7.65
N LYS A 73 27.22 11.03 -7.17
CA LYS A 73 27.43 11.70 -5.87
C LYS A 73 27.75 13.17 -6.11
N GLY A 74 26.97 14.03 -5.46
CA GLY A 74 27.46 15.22 -4.78
C GLY A 74 27.52 16.51 -5.59
N TYR A 75 26.48 17.33 -5.53
CA TYR A 75 26.63 18.78 -5.65
C TYR A 75 26.30 19.43 -4.31
N ASN A 76 27.36 19.88 -3.62
CA ASN A 76 27.26 20.78 -2.48
C ASN A 76 26.90 22.18 -2.99
N PHE A 77 25.84 22.75 -2.44
CA PHE A 77 25.40 24.12 -2.72
C PHE A 77 26.24 25.09 -1.87
N ILE A 78 27.26 25.71 -2.47
CA ILE A 78 27.96 26.85 -1.88
C ILE A 78 27.36 28.12 -2.49
N THR A 79 26.63 28.88 -1.68
CA THR A 79 26.29 30.27 -1.95
C THR A 79 27.55 31.13 -1.80
N ARG A 80 28.06 31.67 -2.90
CA ARG A 80 28.99 32.81 -2.88
C ARG A 80 28.43 33.95 -3.73
N SER A 81 28.40 35.11 -3.10
CA SER A 81 28.01 36.40 -3.65
C SER A 81 28.86 36.77 -4.86
N LEU A 82 28.19 37.34 -5.87
CA LEU A 82 28.81 38.00 -7.00
C LEU A 82 29.47 39.30 -6.51
N SER A 83 30.78 39.41 -6.65
CA SER A 83 31.48 40.68 -6.67
C SER A 83 32.16 40.81 -8.02
N SER A 84 31.76 41.85 -8.75
CA SER A 84 32.24 42.21 -10.07
C SER A 84 33.66 42.76 -9.99
N LYS A 85 34.60 42.17 -10.74
CA LYS A 85 35.76 42.90 -11.26
C LYS A 85 35.95 42.62 -12.74
N PHE A 86 35.74 43.68 -13.51
CA PHE A 86 36.12 43.84 -14.90
C PHE A 86 37.63 43.67 -15.06
N GLY A 87 38.03 42.96 -16.11
CA GLY A 87 39.43 42.82 -16.53
C GLY A 87 39.45 42.17 -17.91
N GLY A 88 39.45 43.00 -18.94
CA GLY A 88 39.37 42.56 -20.33
C GLY A 88 40.65 41.89 -20.82
N LYS A 89 40.47 40.92 -21.73
CA LYS A 89 41.30 40.72 -22.93
C LYS A 89 40.42 40.06 -23.99
N THR A 90 40.42 40.66 -25.16
CA THR A 90 39.68 40.32 -26.36
C THR A 90 40.14 38.99 -26.96
N SER A 91 39.19 38.13 -27.32
CA SER A 91 39.40 37.10 -28.35
C SER A 91 38.06 36.76 -29.00
N GLU A 92 37.99 36.97 -30.31
CA GLU A 92 36.85 36.75 -31.18
C GLU A 92 36.51 35.26 -31.30
N ARG A 93 35.56 34.75 -30.50
CA ARG A 93 34.68 33.63 -30.91
C ARG A 93 33.59 33.42 -29.86
N SER A 94 32.39 33.96 -30.07
CA SER A 94 31.11 33.37 -29.63
C SER A 94 29.98 34.41 -29.72
N ARG A 95 29.39 34.57 -30.91
CA ARG A 95 28.08 35.22 -31.08
C ARG A 95 26.92 34.22 -31.21
N THR A 96 27.21 32.91 -31.24
CA THR A 96 26.21 31.86 -31.47
C THR A 96 25.74 31.15 -30.19
N ILE A 97 26.56 31.12 -29.13
CA ILE A 97 26.22 30.39 -27.88
C ILE A 97 25.32 31.22 -26.94
N THR A 98 25.36 32.56 -27.04
CA THR A 98 24.55 33.45 -26.19
C THR A 98 23.06 33.48 -26.57
N ARG A 99 22.69 33.26 -27.84
CA ARG A 99 21.27 33.23 -28.25
C ARG A 99 20.53 31.96 -27.83
N LEU A 100 21.19 30.79 -27.85
CA LEU A 100 20.58 29.52 -27.41
C LEU A 100 20.40 29.44 -25.89
N GLY A 101 21.33 29.98 -25.10
CA GLY A 101 21.19 30.06 -23.64
C GLY A 101 20.01 30.92 -23.19
N LEU A 102 19.81 32.09 -23.83
CA LEU A 102 18.68 32.99 -23.54
C LEU A 102 17.31 32.39 -23.91
N LEU A 103 17.22 31.64 -25.02
CA LEU A 103 16.00 30.93 -25.41
C LEU A 103 15.63 29.80 -24.44
N SER A 104 16.61 29.04 -23.93
CA SER A 104 16.36 27.95 -22.97
C SER A 104 15.86 28.43 -21.60
N ILE A 105 16.32 29.60 -21.14
CA ILE A 105 15.86 30.21 -19.87
C ILE A 105 14.42 30.73 -20.02
N GLY A 106 14.07 31.31 -21.18
CA GLY A 106 12.71 31.77 -21.47
C GLY A 106 11.68 30.64 -21.49
N VAL A 107 12.00 29.50 -22.12
CA VAL A 107 11.06 28.36 -22.19
C VAL A 107 10.89 27.68 -20.83
N GLY A 108 11.98 27.50 -20.07
CA GLY A 108 11.92 26.89 -18.74
C GLY A 108 11.16 27.75 -17.72
N THR A 109 11.34 29.07 -17.76
CA THR A 109 10.62 29.99 -16.86
C THR A 109 9.14 30.10 -17.22
N LEU A 110 8.77 30.13 -18.50
CA LEU A 110 7.37 30.14 -18.92
C LEU A 110 6.66 28.82 -18.62
N ALA A 111 7.33 27.67 -18.81
CA ALA A 111 6.78 26.37 -18.43
C ALA A 111 6.61 26.24 -16.91
N GLY A 112 7.59 26.71 -16.12
CA GLY A 112 7.53 26.73 -14.66
C GLY A 112 6.44 27.67 -14.12
N ALA A 113 6.30 28.86 -14.71
CA ALA A 113 5.25 29.83 -14.37
C ALA A 113 3.86 29.31 -14.77
N GLY A 114 3.73 28.71 -15.96
CA GLY A 114 2.49 28.09 -16.43
C GLY A 114 2.06 26.90 -15.56
N TYR A 115 3.00 26.03 -15.17
CA TYR A 115 2.74 24.92 -14.26
C TYR A 115 2.34 25.42 -12.86
N SER A 116 3.03 26.44 -12.35
CA SER A 116 2.72 27.04 -11.04
C SER A 116 1.38 27.77 -11.05
N TYR A 117 1.05 28.49 -12.13
CA TYR A 117 -0.24 29.16 -12.32
C TYR A 117 -1.40 28.15 -12.41
N LYS A 118 -1.21 27.05 -13.16
CA LYS A 118 -2.20 25.96 -13.23
C LYS A 118 -2.41 25.29 -11.87
N LYS A 119 -1.33 25.08 -11.10
CA LYS A 119 -1.41 24.54 -9.73
C LYS A 119 -2.09 25.51 -8.76
N LEU A 120 -1.84 26.81 -8.88
CA LEU A 120 -2.50 27.85 -8.09
C LEU A 120 -3.98 28.00 -8.44
N GLN A 121 -4.38 27.83 -9.71
CA GLN A 121 -5.79 27.79 -10.09
C GLN A 121 -6.49 26.53 -9.57
N GLN A 122 -5.85 25.36 -9.64
CA GLN A 122 -6.38 24.12 -9.04
C GLN A 122 -6.59 24.21 -7.53
N ALA A 123 -5.72 24.94 -6.83
CA ALA A 123 -5.88 25.21 -5.39
C ALA A 123 -7.03 26.21 -5.07
N ARG A 124 -7.54 26.96 -6.05
CA ARG A 124 -8.56 28.01 -5.86
C ARG A 124 -9.96 27.62 -6.34
N THR A 125 -10.12 26.51 -7.07
CA THR A 125 -11.46 26.04 -7.43
C THR A 125 -12.17 25.45 -6.20
N PRO A 126 -13.36 25.94 -5.82
CA PRO A 126 -14.12 25.33 -4.74
C PRO A 126 -14.44 23.87 -5.10
N VAL A 127 -14.16 22.94 -4.18
CA VAL A 127 -14.52 21.53 -4.36
C VAL A 127 -16.03 21.44 -4.22
N ILE A 128 -16.72 21.34 -5.35
CA ILE A 128 -18.15 21.02 -5.37
C ILE A 128 -18.25 19.51 -5.15
N ASN A 129 -18.75 19.10 -3.99
CA ASN A 129 -19.11 17.71 -3.72
C ASN A 129 -20.36 17.32 -4.52
N LYS A 130 -20.21 17.22 -5.85
CA LYS A 130 -21.28 16.71 -6.74
C LYS A 130 -21.68 15.27 -6.40
N ASP A 131 -20.76 14.55 -5.75
CA ASP A 131 -20.87 13.14 -5.36
C ASP A 131 -21.06 12.97 -3.84
N PHE A 132 -21.59 13.97 -3.12
CA PHE A 132 -21.90 13.81 -1.70
C PHE A 132 -22.92 12.68 -1.51
N GLY A 133 -22.49 11.58 -0.87
CA GLY A 133 -23.32 10.38 -0.75
C GLY A 133 -23.25 9.42 -1.94
N ALA A 134 -22.36 9.64 -2.91
CA ALA A 134 -22.12 8.66 -3.97
C ALA A 134 -21.62 7.35 -3.34
N GLN A 135 -22.48 6.34 -3.46
CA GLN A 135 -22.18 4.94 -3.19
C GLN A 135 -21.08 4.50 -4.16
N GLY A 136 -20.41 3.38 -3.88
CA GLY A 136 -19.62 2.75 -4.94
C GLY A 136 -20.51 2.50 -6.17
N PRO A 137 -19.95 2.45 -7.39
CA PRO A 137 -20.77 2.32 -8.58
C PRO A 137 -21.63 1.05 -8.53
N LEU A 138 -22.93 1.19 -8.83
CA LEU A 138 -23.80 0.05 -9.10
C LEU A 138 -23.52 -0.43 -10.53
N LEU A 139 -23.12 -1.68 -10.66
CA LEU A 139 -22.81 -2.31 -11.94
C LEU A 139 -24.02 -3.12 -12.38
N GLU A 140 -24.41 -3.00 -13.65
CA GLU A 140 -25.51 -3.80 -14.22
C GLU A 140 -25.14 -5.29 -14.31
N THR A 141 -23.88 -5.58 -14.62
CA THR A 141 -23.38 -6.95 -14.78
C THR A 141 -22.10 -7.17 -13.99
N LEU A 142 -21.90 -8.40 -13.51
CA LEU A 142 -20.63 -8.80 -12.92
C LEU A 142 -19.50 -8.64 -13.96
N PRO A 143 -18.35 -8.05 -13.60
CA PRO A 143 -17.22 -7.96 -14.50
C PRO A 143 -16.79 -9.33 -15.01
N GLN A 144 -16.52 -9.42 -16.32
CA GLN A 144 -16.03 -10.63 -16.98
C GLN A 144 -14.58 -10.90 -16.56
N VAL A 145 -14.39 -11.60 -15.44
CA VAL A 145 -13.08 -11.97 -14.90
C VAL A 145 -13.10 -13.42 -14.41
N SER A 146 -11.98 -14.12 -14.55
CA SER A 146 -11.82 -15.48 -14.04
C SER A 146 -11.68 -15.46 -12.53
N VAL A 147 -12.51 -16.24 -11.83
CA VAL A 147 -12.35 -16.50 -10.40
C VAL A 147 -11.08 -17.32 -10.19
N SER A 148 -10.22 -16.86 -9.27
CA SER A 148 -8.95 -17.51 -8.91
C SER A 148 -9.17 -18.65 -7.93
N ARG A 149 -10.01 -18.44 -6.92
CA ARG A 149 -10.43 -19.46 -5.95
C ARG A 149 -11.79 -19.13 -5.35
N GLN A 150 -12.47 -20.14 -4.82
CA GLN A 150 -13.71 -19.99 -4.07
C GLN A 150 -13.49 -20.34 -2.61
N VAL A 151 -14.00 -19.52 -1.70
CA VAL A 151 -14.06 -19.81 -0.27
C VAL A 151 -15.51 -20.10 0.05
N ILE A 152 -15.80 -21.34 0.42
CA ILE A 152 -17.15 -21.80 0.77
C ILE A 152 -17.16 -22.06 2.27
N SER A 153 -18.00 -21.32 2.99
CA SER A 153 -18.19 -21.55 4.42
C SER A 153 -19.53 -22.25 4.64
N PRO A 154 -19.57 -23.39 5.36
CA PRO A 154 -20.83 -24.09 5.64
C PRO A 154 -21.74 -23.32 6.61
N THR A 155 -21.21 -22.31 7.30
CA THR A 155 -21.95 -21.47 8.23
C THR A 155 -22.51 -20.19 7.59
N ASP A 156 -22.32 -20.00 6.28
CA ASP A 156 -22.82 -18.81 5.59
C ASP A 156 -24.34 -18.87 5.41
N ASN A 157 -25.05 -18.01 6.14
CA ASN A 157 -26.49 -17.80 6.05
C ASN A 157 -26.84 -16.37 5.60
N THR A 158 -25.85 -15.61 5.09
CA THR A 158 -26.02 -14.18 4.80
C THR A 158 -26.79 -13.91 3.50
N GLY A 159 -26.87 -14.91 2.61
CA GLY A 159 -27.48 -14.78 1.29
C GLY A 159 -26.72 -13.86 0.32
N LEU A 160 -25.57 -13.33 0.73
CA LEU A 160 -24.76 -12.43 -0.08
C LEU A 160 -23.83 -13.21 -1.00
N GLN A 161 -23.81 -12.86 -2.28
CA GLN A 161 -22.80 -13.34 -3.22
C GLN A 161 -21.71 -12.28 -3.34
N LEU A 162 -20.53 -12.59 -2.81
CA LEU A 162 -19.40 -11.67 -2.72
C LEU A 162 -18.25 -12.10 -3.64
N VAL A 163 -17.70 -11.14 -4.38
CA VAL A 163 -16.47 -11.32 -5.17
C VAL A 163 -15.40 -10.34 -4.68
N LEU A 164 -14.32 -10.86 -4.10
CA LEU A 164 -13.19 -10.11 -3.56
C LEU A 164 -12.04 -10.03 -4.57
N PHE A 165 -11.77 -8.83 -5.07
CA PHE A 165 -10.58 -8.51 -5.84
C PHE A 165 -9.46 -8.08 -4.90
N GLN A 166 -8.35 -8.83 -4.88
CA GLN A 166 -7.31 -8.60 -3.89
C GLN A 166 -5.88 -8.79 -4.40
N TYR A 167 -4.94 -8.42 -3.53
CA TYR A 167 -3.63 -9.06 -3.50
C TYR A 167 -3.56 -9.95 -2.25
N PRO A 168 -3.02 -11.17 -2.34
CA PRO A 168 -3.08 -12.12 -1.23
C PRO A 168 -2.33 -11.60 -0.01
N THR A 169 -1.17 -10.98 -0.19
CA THR A 169 -0.29 -10.52 0.89
C THR A 169 -0.40 -9.02 1.16
N CYS A 170 -1.50 -8.38 0.73
CA CYS A 170 -1.76 -6.98 1.06
C CYS A 170 -2.45 -6.87 2.43
N PRO A 171 -1.96 -6.03 3.37
CA PRO A 171 -2.55 -5.89 4.71
C PRO A 171 -4.02 -5.48 4.68
N PHE A 172 -4.41 -4.64 3.73
CA PHE A 172 -5.80 -4.23 3.56
C PHE A 172 -6.70 -5.37 3.08
N CYS A 173 -6.18 -6.26 2.24
CA CYS A 173 -6.92 -7.43 1.73
C CYS A 173 -7.00 -8.52 2.81
N CYS A 174 -5.88 -8.80 3.49
CA CYS A 174 -5.85 -9.71 4.64
C CYS A 174 -6.83 -9.29 5.74
N LYS A 175 -7.02 -7.99 5.97
CA LYS A 175 -8.03 -7.47 6.90
C LYS A 175 -9.46 -7.83 6.47
N VAL A 176 -9.80 -7.65 5.19
CA VAL A 176 -11.12 -8.04 4.67
C VAL A 176 -11.30 -9.56 4.75
N ARG A 177 -10.28 -10.34 4.38
CA ARG A 177 -10.31 -11.80 4.53
C ARG A 177 -10.49 -12.24 5.98
N ALA A 178 -9.71 -11.68 6.91
CA ALA A 178 -9.87 -11.99 8.33
C ALA A 178 -11.30 -11.76 8.82
N PHE A 179 -11.95 -10.68 8.37
CA PHE A 179 -13.36 -10.43 8.67
C PHE A 179 -14.30 -11.46 8.03
N LEU A 180 -14.17 -11.69 6.71
CA LEU A 180 -15.03 -12.63 5.98
C LEU A 180 -14.90 -14.06 6.53
N ASP A 181 -13.66 -14.50 6.75
CA ASP A 181 -13.33 -15.81 7.28
C ASP A 181 -13.87 -15.93 8.72
N TYR A 182 -13.63 -14.95 9.61
CA TYR A 182 -14.11 -15.04 10.98
C TYR A 182 -15.64 -15.12 11.10
N TYR A 183 -16.38 -14.36 10.29
CA TYR A 183 -17.85 -14.37 10.30
C TYR A 183 -18.48 -15.45 9.41
N GLY A 184 -17.68 -16.24 8.68
CA GLY A 184 -18.17 -17.37 7.89
C GLY A 184 -18.87 -16.97 6.59
N PHE A 185 -18.45 -15.88 5.93
CA PHE A 185 -18.96 -15.56 4.59
C PHE A 185 -18.38 -16.52 3.54
N SER A 186 -19.20 -16.91 2.57
CA SER A 186 -18.73 -17.50 1.32
C SER A 186 -18.44 -16.40 0.30
N TYR A 187 -17.30 -16.50 -0.38
CA TYR A 187 -16.89 -15.49 -1.35
C TYR A 187 -15.95 -16.05 -2.41
N ASP A 188 -16.09 -15.51 -3.62
CA ASP A 188 -15.14 -15.73 -4.70
C ASP A 188 -13.96 -14.78 -4.57
N VAL A 189 -12.77 -15.23 -4.96
CA VAL A 189 -11.57 -14.41 -5.00
C VAL A 189 -11.07 -14.27 -6.41
N VAL A 190 -10.77 -13.03 -6.80
CA VAL A 190 -10.05 -12.69 -8.03
C VAL A 190 -8.69 -12.11 -7.66
N GLU A 191 -7.62 -12.83 -8.01
CA GLU A 191 -6.27 -12.35 -7.79
C GLU A 191 -5.87 -11.30 -8.83
N VAL A 192 -5.52 -10.12 -8.35
CA VAL A 192 -5.18 -8.98 -9.21
C VAL A 192 -3.69 -8.97 -9.48
N ASN A 193 -3.29 -8.80 -10.75
CA ASN A 193 -1.88 -8.61 -11.07
C ASN A 193 -1.37 -7.27 -10.50
N PRO A 194 -0.36 -7.27 -9.60
CA PRO A 194 0.06 -6.06 -8.89
C PRO A 194 0.69 -4.98 -9.80
N VAL A 195 1.19 -5.37 -10.97
CA VAL A 195 1.83 -4.47 -11.92
C VAL A 195 0.85 -4.01 -12.99
N LEU A 196 0.21 -4.96 -13.67
CA LEU A 196 -0.64 -4.66 -14.83
C LEU A 196 -2.09 -4.34 -14.46
N ARG A 197 -2.54 -4.76 -13.27
CA ARG A 197 -3.89 -4.49 -12.71
C ARG A 197 -5.03 -4.76 -13.69
N GLN A 198 -4.87 -5.81 -14.51
CA GLN A 198 -5.78 -6.13 -15.61
C GLN A 198 -7.18 -6.46 -15.11
N GLN A 199 -7.26 -7.22 -14.01
CA GLN A 199 -8.49 -7.71 -13.39
C GLN A 199 -9.37 -6.59 -12.81
N ILE A 200 -8.84 -5.38 -12.61
CA ILE A 200 -9.58 -4.21 -12.10
C ILE A 200 -9.64 -3.07 -13.12
N ARG A 201 -9.42 -3.35 -14.41
CA ARG A 201 -9.50 -2.32 -15.48
C ARG A 201 -10.89 -1.72 -15.63
N TRP A 202 -11.93 -2.49 -15.34
CA TRP A 202 -13.33 -2.09 -15.42
C TRP A 202 -13.74 -1.05 -14.36
N SER A 203 -13.11 -1.05 -13.18
CA SER A 203 -13.43 -0.14 -12.08
C SER A 203 -12.71 1.20 -12.22
N SER A 204 -13.35 2.34 -11.93
CA SER A 204 -12.64 3.63 -11.82
C SER A 204 -11.67 3.66 -10.61
N TYR A 205 -11.97 2.90 -9.57
CA TYR A 205 -11.11 2.70 -8.40
C TYR A 205 -10.00 1.68 -8.71
N LYS A 206 -8.75 2.15 -8.71
CA LYS A 206 -7.55 1.37 -9.13
C LYS A 206 -6.70 0.83 -7.98
N LYS A 207 -7.31 0.68 -6.79
CA LYS A 207 -6.70 0.12 -5.57
C LYS A 207 -7.47 -1.14 -5.16
N VAL A 208 -6.85 -1.97 -4.32
CA VAL A 208 -7.48 -3.17 -3.72
C VAL A 208 -7.45 -3.04 -2.18
N PRO A 209 -8.35 -3.71 -1.44
CA PRO A 209 -9.40 -4.61 -1.92
C PRO A 209 -10.58 -3.87 -2.58
N ILE A 210 -11.24 -4.55 -3.51
CA ILE A 210 -12.58 -4.20 -4.02
C ILE A 210 -13.46 -5.41 -3.75
N VAL A 211 -14.62 -5.21 -3.14
CA VAL A 211 -15.65 -6.26 -3.05
C VAL A 211 -16.80 -5.89 -3.94
N VAL A 212 -17.28 -6.84 -4.72
CA VAL A 212 -18.50 -6.69 -5.52
C VAL A 212 -19.54 -7.62 -4.90
N ALA A 213 -20.64 -7.04 -4.42
CA ALA A 213 -21.73 -7.77 -3.78
C ALA A 213 -22.96 -7.78 -4.70
N LYS A 214 -23.56 -8.94 -4.94
CA LYS A 214 -24.83 -9.02 -5.66
C LYS A 214 -25.95 -8.39 -4.82
N VAL A 215 -26.72 -7.49 -5.42
CA VAL A 215 -27.84 -6.79 -4.79
C VAL A 215 -29.04 -6.77 -5.75
N GLU A 216 -30.20 -6.33 -5.28
CA GLU A 216 -31.35 -6.10 -6.16
C GLU A 216 -30.99 -5.04 -7.21
N GLY A 217 -31.20 -5.35 -8.49
CA GLY A 217 -30.87 -4.44 -9.61
C GLY A 217 -29.43 -4.47 -10.10
N GLY A 218 -28.56 -5.36 -9.59
CA GLY A 218 -27.22 -5.58 -10.15
C GLY A 218 -26.16 -5.95 -9.12
N TYR A 219 -25.02 -5.27 -9.18
CA TYR A 219 -23.85 -5.55 -8.36
C TYR A 219 -23.29 -4.27 -7.73
N GLN A 220 -23.29 -4.22 -6.42
CA GLN A 220 -22.78 -3.10 -5.65
C GLN A 220 -21.27 -3.22 -5.46
N GLN A 221 -20.51 -2.26 -5.98
CA GLN A 221 -19.08 -2.17 -5.70
C GLN A 221 -18.83 -1.52 -4.34
N LEU A 222 -17.94 -2.12 -3.54
CA LEU A 222 -17.45 -1.64 -2.25
C LEU A 222 -15.95 -1.40 -2.36
N ASN A 223 -15.51 -0.21 -1.95
CA ASN A 223 -14.11 0.22 -1.98
C ASN A 223 -13.63 0.54 -0.57
N ASP A 224 -12.31 0.55 -0.35
CA ASP A 224 -11.67 0.72 0.97
C ASP A 224 -11.95 -0.43 1.96
N SER A 225 -10.87 -1.03 2.44
CA SER A 225 -10.94 -2.19 3.34
C SER A 225 -11.71 -1.94 4.64
N SER A 226 -11.67 -0.73 5.20
CA SER A 226 -12.37 -0.41 6.45
C SER A 226 -13.86 -0.17 6.20
N LEU A 227 -14.23 0.47 5.08
CA LEU A 227 -15.63 0.57 4.65
C LEU A 227 -16.22 -0.81 4.38
N ILE A 228 -15.52 -1.68 3.64
CA ILE A 228 -15.99 -3.05 3.37
C ILE A 228 -16.32 -3.77 4.68
N VAL A 229 -15.39 -3.77 5.64
CA VAL A 229 -15.60 -4.39 6.96
C VAL A 229 -16.75 -3.74 7.72
N SER A 230 -16.82 -2.40 7.79
CA SER A 230 -17.87 -1.70 8.54
C SER A 230 -19.26 -1.90 7.94
N SER A 231 -19.38 -1.87 6.62
CA SER A 231 -20.65 -2.05 5.92
C SER A 231 -21.17 -3.48 6.04
N LEU A 232 -20.31 -4.49 5.83
CA LEU A 232 -20.71 -5.89 6.02
C LEU A 232 -21.00 -6.22 7.48
N ALA A 233 -20.22 -5.70 8.43
CA ALA A 233 -20.50 -5.87 9.86
C ALA A 233 -21.83 -5.22 10.26
N SER A 234 -22.16 -4.04 9.72
CA SER A 234 -23.44 -3.39 9.97
C SER A 234 -24.59 -4.15 9.32
N PHE A 235 -24.38 -4.73 8.13
CA PHE A 235 -25.35 -5.62 7.47
C PHE A 235 -25.64 -6.87 8.30
N LEU A 236 -24.64 -7.49 8.95
CA LEU A 236 -24.89 -8.64 9.81
C LEU A 236 -25.75 -8.31 11.04
N HIS A 237 -25.74 -7.06 11.52
CA HIS A 237 -26.58 -6.64 12.63
C HIS A 237 -28.04 -6.38 12.22
N ASP A 238 -28.27 -5.98 10.98
CA ASP A 238 -29.61 -5.81 10.43
C ASP A 238 -29.63 -6.18 8.94
N PRO A 239 -29.86 -7.47 8.64
CA PRO A 239 -29.92 -7.94 7.25
C PRO A 239 -31.16 -7.42 6.50
N MET A 240 -32.25 -7.08 7.20
CA MET A 240 -33.53 -6.71 6.58
C MET A 240 -33.44 -5.41 5.79
N GLY A 241 -32.60 -4.48 6.24
CA GLY A 241 -32.35 -3.23 5.53
C GLY A 241 -31.65 -3.42 4.18
N GLY A 242 -30.97 -4.55 3.95
CA GLY A 242 -30.17 -4.80 2.75
C GLY A 242 -28.89 -3.94 2.68
N LEU A 243 -27.89 -4.45 1.96
CA LEU A 243 -26.58 -3.81 1.85
C LEU A 243 -26.61 -2.37 1.27
N PRO A 244 -27.42 -2.05 0.23
CA PRO A 244 -27.46 -0.69 -0.32
C PRO A 244 -27.92 0.38 0.67
N ASN A 245 -28.79 0.04 1.62
CA ASN A 245 -29.25 0.99 2.64
C ASN A 245 -28.16 1.26 3.68
N VAL A 246 -27.43 0.21 4.09
CA VAL A 246 -26.25 0.36 4.98
C VAL A 246 -25.22 1.30 4.36
N LEU A 247 -24.99 1.22 3.04
CA LEU A 247 -24.00 2.04 2.35
C LEU A 247 -24.34 3.53 2.29
N LYS A 248 -25.63 3.90 2.39
CA LYS A 248 -26.05 5.31 2.48
C LYS A 248 -25.45 6.00 3.71
N CYS A 249 -25.12 5.24 4.75
CA CYS A 249 -24.54 5.76 5.99
C CYS A 249 -23.02 6.05 5.91
N TYR A 250 -22.38 5.75 4.77
CA TYR A 250 -20.95 5.93 4.54
C TYR A 250 -20.66 6.82 3.32
N PRO A 251 -21.05 8.11 3.36
CA PRO A 251 -20.87 9.00 2.22
C PRO A 251 -19.38 9.29 1.97
N THR A 252 -19.02 9.40 0.69
CA THR A 252 -17.68 9.88 0.28
C THR A 252 -17.69 11.40 0.18
N ILE A 253 -16.69 12.04 0.79
CA ILE A 253 -16.44 13.47 0.69
C ILE A 253 -15.14 13.73 -0.07
N ASN A 254 -15.16 14.68 -1.00
CA ASN A 254 -13.98 15.15 -1.71
C ASN A 254 -13.52 16.48 -1.11
N PHE A 255 -12.22 16.64 -0.86
CA PHE A 255 -11.62 17.87 -0.38
C PHE A 255 -10.25 18.10 -1.04
N ASN A 256 -9.82 19.36 -1.09
CA ASN A 256 -8.46 19.70 -1.52
C ASN A 256 -7.55 19.66 -0.30
N ASP A 257 -6.47 18.89 -0.37
CA ASP A 257 -5.41 18.91 0.62
C ASP A 257 -4.63 20.23 0.57
N ASP A 258 -3.84 20.49 1.62
CA ASP A 258 -2.94 21.66 1.72
C ASP A 258 -1.95 21.79 0.55
N ASP A 259 -1.69 20.69 -0.16
CA ASP A 259 -0.82 20.64 -1.34
C ASP A 259 -1.54 20.95 -2.67
N GLY A 260 -2.86 21.17 -2.62
CA GLY A 260 -3.76 21.40 -3.75
C GLY A 260 -4.23 20.11 -4.44
N SER A 261 -3.98 18.93 -3.88
CA SER A 261 -4.46 17.65 -4.44
C SER A 261 -5.88 17.33 -3.98
N LEU A 262 -6.74 16.90 -4.92
CA LEU A 262 -8.08 16.41 -4.61
C LEU A 262 -7.98 15.04 -3.92
N ARG A 263 -8.56 14.92 -2.73
CA ARG A 263 -8.64 13.67 -1.96
C ARG A 263 -10.08 13.34 -1.63
N SER A 264 -10.39 12.05 -1.71
CA SER A 264 -11.66 11.48 -1.30
C SER A 264 -11.49 10.77 0.04
N GLU A 265 -12.30 11.10 1.04
CA GLU A 265 -12.38 10.37 2.31
C GLU A 265 -13.79 9.83 2.52
N ILE A 266 -13.87 8.61 3.04
CA ILE A 266 -15.15 7.97 3.35
C ILE A 266 -15.49 8.32 4.80
N MET A 267 -16.58 9.06 4.97
CA MET A 267 -17.08 9.37 6.31
C MET A 267 -17.54 8.09 7.00
N ASN A 268 -17.42 8.08 8.32
CA ASN A 268 -17.90 6.98 9.15
C ASN A 268 -17.25 5.61 8.87
N ARG A 269 -16.15 5.50 8.12
CA ARG A 269 -15.57 4.19 7.71
C ARG A 269 -15.18 3.23 8.85
N TYR A 270 -15.10 3.73 10.09
CA TYR A 270 -14.85 2.93 11.29
C TYR A 270 -16.09 2.75 12.18
N PHE A 271 -17.21 3.40 11.84
CA PHE A 271 -18.44 3.31 12.60
C PHE A 271 -19.26 2.12 12.11
N LEU A 272 -19.97 1.50 13.06
CA LEU A 272 -21.01 0.51 12.78
C LEU A 272 -22.36 1.21 12.93
N MET A 273 -23.26 0.90 12.02
CA MET A 273 -24.61 1.47 11.99
C MET A 273 -25.55 0.47 12.65
N PHE A 274 -26.05 0.83 13.83
CA PHE A 274 -27.10 0.08 14.54
C PHE A 274 -28.41 0.82 14.33
N GLN A 275 -29.43 0.19 13.73
CA GLN A 275 -30.73 0.82 13.45
C GLN A 275 -31.60 0.92 14.72
N GLY A 276 -31.13 1.63 15.74
CA GLY A 276 -31.84 1.84 17.00
C GLY A 276 -30.97 1.46 18.20
N ASP A 277 -30.98 0.18 18.58
CA ASP A 277 -30.33 -0.29 19.80
C ASP A 277 -28.93 -0.85 19.56
N VAL A 278 -27.98 -0.43 20.39
CA VAL A 278 -26.65 -1.03 20.46
C VAL A 278 -26.80 -2.44 21.04
N PRO A 279 -26.16 -3.48 20.45
CA PRO A 279 -26.27 -4.85 20.94
C PRO A 279 -26.00 -4.96 22.45
N SER A 280 -26.86 -5.68 23.16
CA SER A 280 -26.76 -5.93 24.60
C SER A 280 -25.39 -6.53 24.93
N GLY A 281 -24.58 -5.81 25.71
CA GLY A 281 -23.20 -6.19 26.07
C GLY A 281 -22.10 -5.32 25.44
N ARG A 282 -22.41 -4.45 24.47
CA ARG A 282 -21.46 -3.45 23.95
C ARG A 282 -21.64 -2.10 24.65
N THR A 283 -20.64 -1.72 25.45
CA THR A 283 -20.56 -0.38 26.04
C THR A 283 -20.07 0.65 25.01
N LYS A 284 -20.39 1.93 25.24
CA LYS A 284 -19.92 3.04 24.39
C LYS A 284 -18.40 3.13 24.39
N GLU A 285 -17.77 2.78 25.50
CA GLU A 285 -16.33 2.73 25.69
C GLU A 285 -15.71 1.67 24.77
N ASN A 286 -16.25 0.43 24.77
CA ASN A 286 -15.77 -0.66 23.93
C ASN A 286 -15.87 -0.31 22.43
N ILE A 287 -16.98 0.31 22.01
CA ILE A 287 -17.17 0.75 20.61
C ILE A 287 -16.16 1.86 20.23
N THR A 288 -15.85 2.75 21.16
CA THR A 288 -14.86 3.83 20.93
C THR A 288 -13.44 3.27 20.88
N GLU A 289 -13.13 2.30 21.72
CA GLU A 289 -11.84 1.63 21.74
C GLU A 289 -11.61 0.78 20.47
N GLU A 290 -12.61 0.00 20.04
CA GLU A 290 -12.55 -0.74 18.77
C GLU A 290 -12.25 0.22 17.60
N ARG A 291 -12.99 1.34 17.51
CA ARG A 291 -12.76 2.37 16.48
C ARG A 291 -11.34 2.92 16.50
N LYS A 292 -10.83 3.23 17.68
CA LYS A 292 -9.47 3.75 17.87
C LYS A 292 -8.43 2.77 17.34
N TRP A 293 -8.56 1.48 17.67
CA TRP A 293 -7.59 0.47 17.27
C TRP A 293 -7.70 0.09 15.79
N ARG A 294 -8.91 0.06 15.21
CA ARG A 294 -9.09 -0.07 13.75
C ARG A 294 -8.40 1.05 12.99
N LYS A 295 -8.53 2.30 13.48
CA LYS A 295 -7.84 3.45 12.90
C LYS A 295 -6.32 3.35 13.06
N TRP A 296 -5.84 2.96 14.24
CA TRP A 296 -4.41 2.78 14.49
C TRP A 296 -3.79 1.69 13.59
N ALA A 297 -4.51 0.59 13.33
CA ALA A 297 -4.02 -0.47 12.45
C ALA A 297 -3.72 0.08 11.04
N ASP A 298 -4.63 0.88 10.48
CA ASP A 298 -4.49 1.47 9.15
C ASP A 298 -3.47 2.62 9.10
N ASP A 299 -3.51 3.52 10.09
CA ASP A 299 -2.74 4.78 10.08
C ASP A 299 -1.32 4.64 10.64
N ARG A 300 -1.04 3.55 11.38
CA ARG A 300 0.25 3.34 12.04
C ARG A 300 0.83 1.97 11.72
N LEU A 301 0.15 0.90 12.12
CA LEU A 301 0.71 -0.46 12.05
C LEU A 301 1.14 -0.81 10.62
N VAL A 302 0.25 -0.66 9.62
CA VAL A 302 0.55 -0.94 8.20
C VAL A 302 1.83 -0.26 7.72
N HIS A 303 2.10 0.98 8.15
CA HIS A 303 3.27 1.74 7.70
C HIS A 303 4.59 1.25 8.29
N VAL A 304 4.55 0.41 9.32
CA VAL A 304 5.74 -0.23 9.91
C VAL A 304 6.11 -1.52 9.18
N LEU A 305 5.15 -2.19 8.53
CA LEU A 305 5.37 -3.48 7.88
C LEU A 305 6.31 -3.39 6.67
N SER A 306 6.04 -2.49 5.70
CA SER A 306 6.83 -2.47 4.46
C SER A 306 8.33 -2.19 4.70
N PRO A 307 8.74 -1.21 5.54
CA PRO A 307 10.16 -1.02 5.85
C PRO A 307 10.81 -2.22 6.55
N ASN A 308 10.02 -3.03 7.26
CA ASN A 308 10.48 -4.24 7.92
C ASN A 308 10.67 -5.39 6.93
N VAL A 309 9.70 -5.65 6.06
CA VAL A 309 9.77 -6.78 5.11
C VAL A 309 10.81 -6.53 4.01
N TYR A 310 11.10 -5.27 3.68
CA TYR A 310 12.05 -4.89 2.63
C TYR A 310 13.33 -4.24 3.17
N ARG A 311 13.76 -4.59 4.39
CA ARG A 311 14.92 -3.95 5.05
C ARG A 311 16.22 -4.19 4.28
N THR A 312 16.47 -5.44 3.89
CA THR A 312 17.62 -5.86 3.07
C THR A 312 17.15 -6.33 1.69
N LYS A 313 18.09 -6.56 0.76
CA LYS A 313 17.74 -7.05 -0.59
C LYS A 313 17.26 -8.51 -0.52
N GLU A 314 17.88 -9.28 0.36
CA GLU A 314 17.60 -10.69 0.61
C GLU A 314 16.20 -10.85 1.21
N GLU A 315 15.87 -10.06 2.24
CA GLU A 315 14.53 -10.02 2.83
C GLU A 315 13.48 -9.58 1.79
N ALA A 316 13.81 -8.59 0.96
CA ALA A 316 12.88 -8.15 -0.09
C ALA A 316 12.64 -9.23 -1.14
N LEU A 317 13.68 -9.93 -1.60
CA LEU A 317 13.53 -11.01 -2.56
C LEU A 317 12.76 -12.20 -1.95
N GLN A 318 13.07 -12.56 -0.70
CA GLN A 318 12.33 -13.57 0.06
C GLN A 318 10.84 -13.25 0.14
N ALA A 319 10.50 -12.01 0.48
CA ALA A 319 9.11 -11.57 0.55
C ALA A 319 8.38 -11.71 -0.79
N PHE A 320 9.00 -11.34 -1.90
CA PHE A 320 8.38 -11.48 -3.22
C PHE A 320 8.24 -12.93 -3.68
N HIS A 321 9.16 -13.82 -3.29
CA HIS A 321 8.99 -15.27 -3.50
C HIS A 321 7.80 -15.79 -2.71
N TRP A 322 7.69 -15.45 -1.43
CA TRP A 322 6.53 -15.77 -0.60
C TRP A 322 5.23 -15.25 -1.19
N PHE A 323 5.18 -14.00 -1.66
CA PHE A 323 3.99 -13.42 -2.29
C PHE A 323 3.58 -14.17 -3.56
N SER A 324 4.57 -14.62 -4.33
CA SER A 324 4.34 -15.44 -5.52
C SER A 324 3.78 -16.81 -5.19
N GLU A 325 4.18 -17.40 -4.08
CA GLU A 325 3.73 -18.71 -3.62
C GLU A 325 2.30 -18.64 -3.09
N VAL A 326 2.04 -17.75 -2.12
CA VAL A 326 0.70 -17.57 -1.54
C VAL A 326 -0.32 -17.10 -2.57
N GLY A 327 0.13 -16.28 -3.52
CA GLY A 327 -0.73 -15.79 -4.60
C GLY A 327 -0.92 -16.75 -5.75
N GLU A 328 -0.29 -17.93 -5.71
CA GLU A 328 -0.30 -18.91 -6.80
C GLU A 328 -0.06 -18.23 -8.17
N TRP A 329 0.91 -17.31 -8.21
CA TRP A 329 1.18 -16.49 -9.40
C TRP A 329 1.65 -17.32 -10.59
N ASP A 330 2.15 -18.54 -10.33
CA ASP A 330 2.46 -19.54 -11.34
C ASP A 330 1.21 -20.05 -12.08
N LYS A 331 0.04 -20.08 -11.42
CA LYS A 331 -1.23 -20.47 -12.02
C LYS A 331 -1.96 -19.30 -12.68
N HIS A 332 -1.79 -18.09 -12.14
CA HIS A 332 -2.58 -16.92 -12.56
C HIS A 332 -1.86 -15.97 -13.52
N PHE A 333 -0.52 -15.94 -13.52
CA PHE A 333 0.27 -15.01 -14.34
C PHE A 333 1.23 -15.75 -15.26
N SER A 334 1.62 -15.09 -16.36
CA SER A 334 2.60 -15.67 -17.26
C SER A 334 3.97 -15.79 -16.58
N PRO A 335 4.80 -16.81 -16.88
CA PRO A 335 6.10 -16.99 -16.24
C PRO A 335 7.01 -15.75 -16.28
N TRP A 336 7.00 -15.02 -17.40
CA TRP A 336 7.79 -13.79 -17.54
C TRP A 336 7.26 -12.63 -16.68
N GLU A 337 5.93 -12.50 -16.54
CA GLU A 337 5.30 -11.48 -15.69
C GLU A 337 5.66 -11.75 -14.24
N ARG A 338 5.56 -13.02 -13.82
CA ARG A 338 5.96 -13.49 -12.49
C ARG A 338 7.42 -13.15 -12.21
N SER A 339 8.35 -13.51 -13.09
CA SER A 339 9.78 -13.18 -12.91
C SER A 339 10.01 -11.67 -12.82
N LEU A 340 9.35 -10.88 -13.66
CA LEU A 340 9.46 -9.41 -13.62
C LEU A 340 8.98 -8.88 -12.27
N ILE A 341 7.81 -9.31 -11.79
CA ILE A 341 7.25 -8.86 -10.51
C ILE A 341 8.19 -9.21 -9.36
N ILE A 342 8.72 -10.43 -9.32
CA ILE A 342 9.60 -10.87 -8.23
C ILE A 342 10.90 -10.04 -8.19
N TYR A 343 11.68 -10.05 -9.27
CA TYR A 343 13.02 -9.47 -9.23
C TYR A 343 13.01 -7.94 -9.29
N VAL A 344 12.22 -7.36 -10.20
CA VAL A 344 12.15 -5.90 -10.35
C VAL A 344 11.35 -5.28 -9.20
N GLY A 345 10.26 -5.95 -8.79
CA GLY A 345 9.45 -5.52 -7.64
C GLY A 345 10.25 -5.54 -6.34
N ALA A 346 11.00 -6.60 -6.05
CA ALA A 346 11.83 -6.67 -4.84
C ALA A 346 12.87 -5.52 -4.80
N CYS A 347 13.55 -5.26 -5.91
CA CYS A 347 14.52 -4.17 -6.01
C CYS A 347 13.86 -2.79 -5.77
N ALA A 348 12.71 -2.55 -6.41
CA ALA A 348 11.95 -1.31 -6.22
C ALA A 348 11.47 -1.15 -4.78
N MET A 349 10.93 -2.20 -4.17
CA MET A 349 10.42 -2.17 -2.80
C MET A 349 11.51 -2.02 -1.75
N TRP A 350 12.70 -2.57 -1.97
CA TRP A 350 13.86 -2.29 -1.12
C TRP A 350 14.23 -0.80 -1.10
N LEU A 351 14.23 -0.13 -2.26
CA LEU A 351 14.47 1.32 -2.35
C LEU A 351 13.34 2.13 -1.71
N ILE A 352 12.09 1.73 -1.94
CA ILE A 352 10.90 2.37 -1.36
C ILE A 352 10.87 2.19 0.16
N GLY A 353 11.20 1.01 0.67
CA GLY A 353 11.25 0.70 2.11
C GLY A 353 12.17 1.66 2.86
N LYS A 354 13.34 1.99 2.29
CA LYS A 354 14.25 3.00 2.85
C LYS A 354 13.65 4.41 2.88
N ARG A 355 12.88 4.78 1.86
CA ARG A 355 12.18 6.08 1.83
C ARG A 355 11.02 6.12 2.82
N LEU A 356 10.28 5.01 2.94
CA LEU A 356 9.17 4.86 3.89
C LEU A 356 9.67 4.88 5.33
N LYS A 357 10.79 4.23 5.64
CA LYS A 357 11.47 4.34 6.95
C LYS A 357 11.64 5.81 7.36
N LYS A 358 12.18 6.63 6.47
CA LYS A 358 12.38 8.07 6.72
C LYS A 358 11.07 8.84 6.79
N ARG A 359 10.10 8.54 5.91
CA ARG A 359 8.81 9.24 5.86
C ARG A 359 7.97 9.02 7.12
N HIS A 360 7.96 7.81 7.64
CA HIS A 360 7.18 7.44 8.82
C HIS A 360 7.95 7.59 10.13
N ASN A 361 9.13 8.22 10.10
CA ASN A 361 10.00 8.46 11.26
C ASN A 361 10.26 7.19 12.08
N LEU A 362 10.53 6.08 11.40
CA LEU A 362 10.88 4.83 12.08
C LEU A 362 12.30 4.92 12.64
N LYS A 363 12.55 4.14 13.70
CA LYS A 363 13.87 4.02 14.34
C LYS A 363 14.91 3.48 13.36
N ASP A 364 16.19 3.63 13.71
CA ASP A 364 17.27 3.18 12.86
C ASP A 364 17.23 1.68 12.60
N ASP A 365 16.97 0.91 13.64
CA ASP A 365 16.47 -0.43 13.47
C ASP A 365 14.94 -0.43 13.34
N VAL A 366 14.47 -0.78 12.14
CA VAL A 366 13.05 -0.87 11.82
C VAL A 366 12.36 -2.00 12.58
N ARG A 367 13.11 -3.03 13.02
CA ARG A 367 12.56 -4.15 13.81
C ARG A 367 12.09 -3.69 15.16
N VAL A 368 12.89 -2.88 15.85
CA VAL A 368 12.49 -2.27 17.12
C VAL A 368 11.20 -1.46 16.98
N SER A 369 11.02 -0.75 15.86
CA SER A 369 9.76 -0.02 15.61
C SER A 369 8.56 -0.97 15.47
N LEU A 370 8.75 -2.14 14.84
CA LEU A 370 7.71 -3.17 14.76
C LEU A 370 7.40 -3.77 16.13
N TYR A 371 8.43 -4.03 16.94
CA TYR A 371 8.27 -4.55 18.29
C TYR A 371 7.53 -3.57 19.19
N ASP A 372 7.84 -2.27 19.10
CA ASP A 372 7.17 -1.24 19.88
C ASP A 372 5.67 -1.18 19.58
N GLU A 373 5.29 -1.19 18.30
CA GLU A 373 3.88 -1.16 17.90
C GLU A 373 3.14 -2.45 18.30
N CYS A 374 3.78 -3.62 18.18
CA CYS A 374 3.22 -4.89 18.63
C CYS A 374 3.11 -4.96 20.16
N ASN A 375 4.10 -4.42 20.89
CA ASN A 375 4.05 -4.31 22.34
C ASN A 375 3.01 -3.28 22.81
N ASN A 376 2.76 -2.23 22.03
CA ASN A 376 1.67 -1.28 22.29
C ASN A 376 0.31 -1.97 22.17
N TRP A 377 0.10 -2.79 21.15
CA TRP A 377 -1.08 -3.65 21.03
C TRP A 377 -1.23 -4.61 22.22
N LEU A 378 -0.15 -5.31 22.60
CA LEU A 378 -0.16 -6.22 23.75
C LEU A 378 -0.46 -5.50 25.07
N LYS A 379 -0.01 -4.24 25.25
CA LYS A 379 -0.37 -3.43 26.41
C LYS A 379 -1.87 -3.14 26.45
N ALA A 380 -2.50 -2.92 25.30
CA ALA A 380 -3.94 -2.72 25.19
C ALA A 380 -4.70 -3.98 25.62
N LEU A 381 -4.29 -5.15 25.11
CA LEU A 381 -4.85 -6.44 25.50
C LEU A 381 -4.71 -6.71 27.00
N ARG A 382 -3.53 -6.43 27.58
CA ARG A 382 -3.31 -6.58 29.03
C ARG A 382 -4.18 -5.64 29.86
N LYS A 383 -4.43 -4.42 29.37
CA LYS A 383 -5.32 -3.46 30.03
C LYS A 383 -6.77 -3.95 30.01
N GLN A 384 -7.19 -4.58 28.92
CA GLN A 384 -8.52 -5.21 28.82
C GLN A 384 -8.64 -6.44 29.74
N GLY A 385 -7.56 -7.19 29.91
CA GLY A 385 -7.51 -8.35 30.82
C GLY A 385 -8.14 -9.63 30.25
N THR A 386 -8.44 -9.65 28.94
CA THR A 386 -9.05 -10.78 28.23
C THR A 386 -8.17 -11.29 27.09
N SER A 387 -8.55 -12.42 26.49
CA SER A 387 -7.80 -13.04 25.37
C SER A 387 -7.75 -12.13 24.13
N TYR A 388 -8.81 -11.35 23.90
CA TYR A 388 -8.95 -10.43 22.78
C TYR A 388 -9.33 -9.05 23.27
N LEU A 389 -9.16 -8.02 22.44
CA LEU A 389 -9.66 -6.69 22.76
C LEU A 389 -11.20 -6.68 22.84
N GLY A 390 -11.85 -7.53 22.05
CA GLY A 390 -13.30 -7.76 22.09
C GLY A 390 -13.83 -8.46 23.35
N GLY A 391 -12.96 -8.87 24.29
CA GLY A 391 -13.35 -9.63 25.47
C GLY A 391 -13.13 -11.12 25.27
N GLN A 392 -14.20 -11.91 25.40
CA GLN A 392 -14.16 -13.37 25.21
C GLN A 392 -13.97 -13.77 23.74
N PHE A 393 -14.45 -12.93 22.81
CA PHE A 393 -14.37 -13.16 21.37
C PHE A 393 -13.68 -11.98 20.67
N PRO A 394 -13.00 -12.20 19.54
CA PRO A 394 -12.42 -11.14 18.73
C PRO A 394 -13.46 -10.09 18.29
N ASN A 395 -13.09 -8.81 18.35
CA ASN A 395 -13.87 -7.73 17.74
C ASN A 395 -13.24 -7.25 16.41
N LEU A 396 -13.80 -6.21 15.79
CA LEU A 396 -13.30 -5.73 14.48
C LEU A 396 -11.90 -5.12 14.57
N ALA A 397 -11.45 -4.66 15.74
CA ALA A 397 -10.09 -4.20 15.93
C ALA A 397 -9.11 -5.37 16.02
N ASP A 398 -9.44 -6.44 16.73
CA ASP A 398 -8.64 -7.67 16.74
C ASP A 398 -8.43 -8.20 15.32
N LEU A 399 -9.53 -8.29 14.53
CA LEU A 399 -9.48 -8.72 13.13
C LEU A 399 -8.66 -7.79 12.24
N ALA A 400 -8.74 -6.47 12.48
CA ALA A 400 -7.94 -5.50 11.74
C ALA A 400 -6.43 -5.67 12.01
N VAL A 401 -6.03 -5.79 13.28
CA VAL A 401 -4.63 -5.99 13.65
C VAL A 401 -4.12 -7.34 13.15
N PHE A 402 -4.92 -8.40 13.33
CA PHE A 402 -4.59 -9.74 12.86
C PHE A 402 -4.41 -9.77 11.34
N GLY A 403 -5.36 -9.22 10.58
CA GLY A 403 -5.27 -9.14 9.12
C GLY A 403 -4.04 -8.37 8.65
N VAL A 404 -3.70 -7.25 9.31
CA VAL A 404 -2.47 -6.51 8.98
C VAL A 404 -1.23 -7.39 9.21
N LEU A 405 -1.09 -8.04 10.37
CA LEU A 405 0.08 -8.88 10.67
C LEU A 405 0.15 -10.14 9.79
N ASN A 406 -0.98 -10.75 9.48
CA ASN A 406 -1.06 -11.94 8.61
C ASN A 406 -0.52 -11.67 7.20
N SER A 407 -0.49 -10.41 6.74
CA SER A 407 0.11 -10.05 5.45
C SER A 407 1.62 -10.34 5.35
N ILE A 408 2.30 -10.49 6.49
CA ILE A 408 3.74 -10.73 6.55
C ILE A 408 4.10 -12.10 7.15
N GLU A 409 3.13 -12.99 7.37
CA GLU A 409 3.30 -14.25 8.10
C GLU A 409 4.49 -15.10 7.60
N GLY A 410 4.64 -15.28 6.29
CA GLY A 410 5.76 -16.05 5.70
C GLY A 410 7.07 -15.27 5.51
N CYS A 411 7.15 -14.02 5.96
CA CYS A 411 8.37 -13.21 5.85
C CYS A 411 9.26 -13.41 7.08
N SER A 412 10.57 -13.30 6.88
CA SER A 412 11.57 -13.31 7.97
C SER A 412 11.27 -12.26 9.07
N ALA A 413 10.69 -11.12 8.70
CA ALA A 413 10.26 -10.09 9.63
C ALA A 413 9.21 -10.56 10.64
N PHE A 414 8.34 -11.50 10.26
CA PHE A 414 7.32 -12.03 11.15
C PHE A 414 7.91 -13.05 12.13
N GLN A 415 8.81 -13.92 11.66
CA GLN A 415 9.52 -14.84 12.56
C GLN A 415 10.31 -14.06 13.62
N ASP A 416 11.06 -13.04 13.21
CA ASP A 416 11.82 -12.18 14.12
C ASP A 416 10.91 -11.43 15.12
N LEU A 417 9.70 -11.04 14.70
CA LEU A 417 8.67 -10.49 15.59
C LEU A 417 8.18 -11.51 16.63
N LEU A 418 7.98 -12.77 16.25
CA LEU A 418 7.57 -13.83 17.18
C LEU A 418 8.66 -14.13 18.20
N ASP A 419 9.93 -14.11 17.80
CA ASP A 419 11.05 -14.42 18.68
C ASP A 419 11.32 -13.29 19.70
N ASN A 420 11.02 -12.04 19.33
CA ASN A 420 11.32 -10.86 20.14
C ASN A 420 10.11 -10.25 20.88
N THR A 421 8.90 -10.79 20.69
CA THR A 421 7.69 -10.29 21.37
C THR A 421 6.77 -11.42 21.81
N ARG A 422 5.81 -11.13 22.69
CA ARG A 422 4.80 -12.12 23.13
C ARG A 422 3.54 -12.13 22.26
N ILE A 423 3.62 -11.61 21.02
CA ILE A 423 2.44 -11.48 20.17
C ILE A 423 1.97 -12.82 19.60
N GLY A 424 2.87 -13.81 19.52
CA GLY A 424 2.59 -15.11 18.94
C GLY A 424 1.39 -15.82 19.55
N THR A 425 1.23 -15.80 20.88
CA THR A 425 0.08 -16.44 21.55
C THR A 425 -1.25 -15.86 21.09
N TRP A 426 -1.39 -14.53 21.11
CA TRP A 426 -2.61 -13.85 20.63
C TRP A 426 -2.81 -14.07 19.12
N TYR A 427 -1.74 -14.06 18.34
CA TYR A 427 -1.81 -14.26 16.90
C TYR A 427 -2.34 -15.65 16.52
N GLN A 428 -1.85 -16.71 17.18
CA GLN A 428 -2.34 -18.07 16.93
C GLN A 428 -3.81 -18.22 17.33
N LEU A 429 -4.19 -17.68 18.50
CA LEU A 429 -5.61 -17.64 18.90
C LEU A 429 -6.48 -16.98 17.82
N MET A 430 -6.06 -15.82 17.30
CA MET A 430 -6.78 -15.14 16.21
C MET A 430 -6.85 -15.97 14.93
N LYS A 431 -5.75 -16.67 14.58
CA LYS A 431 -5.70 -17.55 13.42
C LYS A 431 -6.71 -18.68 13.54
N ASP A 432 -6.76 -19.34 14.69
CA ASP A 432 -7.69 -20.43 14.97
C ASP A 432 -9.16 -19.94 14.93
N GLN A 433 -9.44 -18.76 15.50
CA GLN A 433 -10.78 -18.16 15.45
C GLN A 433 -11.23 -17.84 14.02
N CYS A 434 -10.34 -17.34 13.16
CA CYS A 434 -10.67 -17.03 11.76
C CYS A 434 -10.86 -18.29 10.93
N GLN A 435 -9.99 -19.30 11.10
CA GLN A 435 -10.10 -20.58 10.39
C GLN A 435 -11.31 -21.41 10.83
N GLY A 436 -11.70 -21.30 12.10
CA GLY A 436 -12.88 -21.96 12.65
C GLY A 436 -14.20 -21.21 12.42
N HIS A 437 -14.20 -20.09 11.69
CA HIS A 437 -15.39 -19.24 11.47
C HIS A 437 -16.13 -18.89 12.78
N ALA A 438 -15.39 -18.69 13.88
CA ALA A 438 -15.96 -18.62 15.23
C ALA A 438 -16.95 -17.46 15.43
N GLY A 439 -16.82 -16.39 14.64
CA GLY A 439 -17.73 -15.25 14.64
C GLY A 439 -19.12 -15.55 14.06
N SER A 440 -19.26 -16.60 13.25
CA SER A 440 -20.57 -17.00 12.69
C SER A 440 -21.57 -17.39 13.79
N ALA A 441 -21.10 -18.02 14.88
CA ALA A 441 -21.93 -18.39 16.02
C ALA A 441 -22.42 -17.19 16.85
N LEU A 442 -21.71 -16.06 16.81
CA LEU A 442 -22.08 -14.85 17.55
C LEU A 442 -23.23 -14.08 16.91
N MET A 443 -23.46 -14.32 15.62
CA MET A 443 -24.43 -13.60 14.81
C MET A 443 -25.65 -14.46 14.49
N GLY A 444 -25.96 -15.46 15.33
CA GLY A 444 -27.05 -16.42 15.16
C GLY A 444 -28.29 -15.81 14.50
N LEU A 445 -28.39 -16.02 13.20
CA LEU A 445 -29.60 -15.87 12.40
C LEU A 445 -30.30 -17.23 12.35
#